data_AF-A0A936I0W2-F1
#
_entry.id   AF-A0A936I0W2-F1
#
_cell.length_a   1.000
_cell.length_b   1.000
_cell.length_c   1.000
_cell.angle_alpha   90.00
_cell.angle_beta   90.00
_cell.angle_gamma   90.00
#
_symmetry.space_group_name_H-M   'P 1'
#
loop_
_entity.id
_entity.type
_entity.pdbx_description
1 polymer ?
#
loop_
_entity_poly.entity_id
_entity_poly.type
_entity_poly.pdbx_seq_one_letter_code
_entity_poly.pdbx_strand_id
1 'polypeptide(L)'
;MNKNLGLLLIVWNVVLSALLAWALWGRTTTPTNAAAEVAPEATDSTPVATLDTAVLVNAKIAFFFMDSVQERYELVKERGNAFRSEGKRLQDGLQQEMAKSQARYEALMNKDHTYSTKAEVQADEQEVQALMGRIQGMQARGEEQMAEMEVRMLEEISKEIMDYLTEYNRTGQHDFIFSVQSGGQIWVGNPALDLTPRVIADLNARHRANKTPAAKTP
;
A
#
# COMPACT_ATOMS: atom_id res chain seq x y z
N MET A 1 15.40 31.04 -2.41
CA MET A 1 16.24 29.85 -2.70
C MET A 1 17.23 29.68 -1.55
N ASN A 2 16.85 28.91 -0.55
CA ASN A 2 17.57 28.85 0.73
C ASN A 2 18.72 27.85 0.60
N LYS A 3 19.94 28.39 0.48
CA LYS A 3 21.20 27.65 0.29
C LYS A 3 21.55 26.68 1.44
N ASN A 4 20.83 26.74 2.56
CA ASN A 4 21.07 25.94 3.76
C ASN A 4 20.44 24.54 3.71
N LEU A 5 19.40 24.33 2.87
CA LEU A 5 18.77 23.02 2.69
C LEU A 5 19.64 22.06 1.84
N GLY A 6 20.40 22.60 0.89
CA GLY A 6 21.35 21.81 0.09
C GLY A 6 22.52 21.26 0.91
N LEU A 7 22.99 22.03 1.90
CA LEU A 7 24.09 21.61 2.78
C LEU A 7 23.69 20.47 3.72
N LEU A 8 22.46 20.47 4.23
CA LEU A 8 21.93 19.39 5.09
C LEU A 8 21.76 18.07 4.34
N LEU A 9 21.34 18.10 3.07
CA LEU A 9 21.22 16.90 2.23
C LEU A 9 22.58 16.31 1.82
N ILE A 10 23.60 17.16 1.65
CA ILE A 10 24.96 16.71 1.37
C ILE A 10 25.58 16.05 2.60
N VAL A 11 25.40 16.63 3.80
CA VAL A 11 25.92 16.04 5.05
C VAL A 11 25.24 14.70 5.35
N TRP A 12 23.94 14.57 5.07
CA TRP A 12 23.19 13.32 5.29
C TRP A 12 23.67 12.16 4.38
N ASN A 13 23.98 12.43 3.11
CA ASN A 13 24.51 11.41 2.19
C ASN A 13 25.96 10.97 2.50
N VAL A 14 26.77 11.87 3.07
CA VAL A 14 28.17 11.56 3.44
C VAL A 14 28.23 10.63 4.67
N VAL A 15 27.29 10.76 5.62
CA VAL A 15 27.20 9.85 6.78
C VAL A 15 26.75 8.44 6.36
N LEU A 16 25.83 8.33 5.40
CA LEU A 16 25.33 7.07 4.88
C LEU A 16 26.40 6.28 4.10
N SER A 17 27.27 6.98 3.37
CA SER A 17 28.39 6.36 2.63
C SER A 17 29.56 5.97 3.54
N ALA A 18 29.79 6.67 4.65
CA ALA A 18 30.79 6.28 5.66
C ALA A 18 30.42 4.98 6.42
N LEU A 19 29.12 4.74 6.66
CA LEU A 19 28.63 3.52 7.32
C LEU A 19 28.73 2.28 6.41
N LEU A 20 28.54 2.45 5.09
CA LEU A 20 28.72 1.37 4.11
C LEU A 20 30.19 0.99 3.92
N ALA A 21 31.12 1.94 4.04
CA ALA A 21 32.55 1.68 3.98
C ALA A 21 33.07 0.90 5.20
N TRP A 22 32.52 1.13 6.41
CA TRP A 22 32.90 0.38 7.61
C TRP A 22 32.43 -1.08 7.57
N ALA A 23 31.25 -1.34 7.01
CA ALA A 23 30.69 -2.69 6.89
C ALA A 23 31.45 -3.60 5.90
N LEU A 24 32.16 -3.01 4.93
CA LEU A 24 32.91 -3.76 3.91
C LEU A 24 34.39 -4.02 4.28
N TRP A 25 34.93 -3.35 5.31
CA TRP A 25 36.33 -3.55 5.73
C TRP A 25 36.53 -4.54 6.88
N GLY A 26 35.44 -5.06 7.48
CA GLY A 26 35.49 -5.93 8.66
C GLY A 26 35.59 -7.45 8.40
N ARG A 27 35.74 -7.90 7.15
CA ARG A 27 35.83 -9.35 6.84
C ARG A 27 36.96 -9.66 5.86
N THR A 28 38.17 -9.73 6.39
CA THR A 28 39.30 -10.40 5.73
C THR A 28 39.54 -11.75 6.42
N THR A 29 39.24 -12.85 5.73
CA THR A 29 39.69 -14.19 6.15
C THR A 29 40.78 -14.66 5.19
N THR A 30 41.99 -14.79 5.70
CA THR A 30 43.15 -15.42 5.04
C THR A 30 43.05 -16.95 5.20
N PRO A 31 43.47 -17.76 4.21
CA PRO A 31 43.40 -19.22 4.28
C PRO A 31 44.59 -19.78 5.05
N THR A 32 44.37 -20.78 5.90
CA THR A 32 45.42 -21.70 6.36
C THR A 32 44.82 -23.09 6.50
N ASN A 33 45.32 -24.00 5.66
CA ASN A 33 45.21 -25.44 5.81
C ASN A 33 45.97 -25.87 7.08
N ALA A 34 45.28 -26.55 8.00
CA ALA A 34 45.90 -27.43 8.97
C ALA A 34 44.96 -28.63 9.20
N ALA A 35 45.57 -29.81 9.23
CA ALA A 35 44.95 -31.11 9.06
C ALA A 35 44.09 -31.57 10.25
N ALA A 36 43.04 -32.31 9.89
CA ALA A 36 42.50 -33.52 10.52
C ALA A 36 42.31 -33.58 12.04
N GLU A 37 41.05 -33.69 12.47
CA GLU A 37 40.63 -34.77 13.37
C GLU A 37 39.14 -35.08 13.17
N VAL A 38 38.82 -36.37 13.07
CA VAL A 38 37.50 -36.94 12.75
C VAL A 38 36.80 -37.30 14.06
N ALA A 39 35.58 -36.83 14.26
CA ALA A 39 34.64 -37.38 15.23
C ALA A 39 33.22 -37.44 14.59
N PRO A 40 32.52 -38.58 14.63
CA PRO A 40 31.24 -38.73 13.95
C PRO A 40 30.11 -38.29 14.89
N GLU A 41 29.44 -37.18 14.58
CA GLU A 41 28.14 -36.87 15.17
C GLU A 41 27.03 -37.10 14.15
N ALA A 42 26.01 -37.80 14.66
CA ALA A 42 24.90 -38.36 13.93
C ALA A 42 24.13 -37.30 13.13
N THR A 43 23.98 -37.54 11.83
CA THR A 43 23.03 -36.85 10.98
C THR A 43 21.62 -37.30 11.34
N ASP A 44 20.96 -36.55 12.19
CA ASP A 44 19.50 -36.62 12.36
C ASP A 44 18.86 -36.07 11.07
N SER A 45 18.68 -36.99 10.12
CA SER A 45 18.12 -36.70 8.80
C SER A 45 16.61 -36.63 8.95
N THR A 46 16.09 -35.43 9.21
CA THR A 46 14.67 -35.15 8.97
C THR A 46 14.38 -35.44 7.50
N PRO A 47 13.37 -36.26 7.16
CA PRO A 47 13.07 -36.55 5.77
C PRO A 47 12.59 -35.26 5.12
N VAL A 48 13.38 -34.75 4.17
CA VAL A 48 12.91 -33.78 3.18
C VAL A 48 11.75 -34.47 2.47
N ALA A 49 10.53 -33.95 2.63
CA ALA A 49 9.37 -34.47 1.92
C ALA A 49 9.71 -34.50 0.42
N THR A 50 9.82 -35.70 -0.14
CA THR A 50 10.08 -35.89 -1.56
C THR A 50 8.88 -35.33 -2.31
N LEU A 51 9.05 -34.17 -2.94
CA LEU A 51 8.05 -33.59 -3.84
C LEU A 51 7.92 -34.52 -5.06
N ASP A 52 6.86 -35.32 -5.07
CA ASP A 52 6.54 -36.16 -6.22
C ASP A 52 6.01 -35.29 -7.37
N THR A 53 6.94 -34.85 -8.21
CA THR A 53 6.64 -34.06 -9.41
C THR A 53 5.98 -34.89 -10.51
N ALA A 54 5.93 -36.24 -10.39
CA ALA A 54 5.21 -37.10 -11.32
C ALA A 54 3.68 -36.91 -11.24
N VAL A 55 3.18 -36.33 -10.14
CA VAL A 55 1.76 -35.94 -10.01
C VAL A 55 1.39 -34.77 -10.94
N LEU A 56 2.37 -33.95 -11.36
CA LEU A 56 2.14 -32.73 -12.15
C LEU A 56 2.24 -32.94 -13.68
N VAL A 57 2.33 -34.17 -14.18
CA VAL A 57 2.46 -34.47 -15.62
C VAL A 57 1.28 -33.91 -16.44
N ASN A 58 0.12 -33.69 -15.81
CA ASN A 58 -1.07 -33.08 -16.42
C ASN A 58 -1.48 -31.76 -15.74
N ALA A 59 -0.53 -31.01 -15.16
CA ALA A 59 -0.84 -29.79 -14.43
C ALA A 59 -1.61 -28.79 -15.30
N LYS A 60 -2.79 -28.38 -14.82
CA LYS A 60 -3.63 -27.37 -15.47
C LYS A 60 -3.27 -26.00 -14.95
N ILE A 61 -2.63 -25.22 -15.80
CA ILE A 61 -2.18 -23.86 -15.51
C ILE A 61 -3.09 -22.88 -16.23
N ALA A 62 -3.55 -21.85 -15.53
CA ALA A 62 -4.26 -20.73 -16.11
C ALA A 62 -3.69 -19.40 -15.61
N PHE A 63 -4.02 -18.31 -16.30
CA PHE A 63 -3.64 -16.97 -15.85
C PHE A 63 -4.72 -15.95 -16.16
N PHE A 64 -4.65 -14.80 -15.50
CA PHE A 64 -5.46 -13.63 -15.83
C PHE A 64 -4.66 -12.34 -15.67
N PHE A 65 -5.00 -11.32 -16.46
CA PHE A 65 -4.35 -10.03 -16.41
C PHE A 65 -5.00 -9.15 -15.34
N MET A 66 -4.22 -8.82 -14.29
CA MET A 66 -4.66 -7.95 -13.21
C MET A 66 -4.98 -6.54 -13.73
N ASP A 67 -4.20 -6.02 -14.69
CA ASP A 67 -4.44 -4.69 -15.27
C ASP A 67 -5.82 -4.60 -15.94
N SER A 68 -6.23 -5.68 -16.64
CA SER A 68 -7.56 -5.76 -17.25
C SER A 68 -8.67 -5.87 -16.20
N VAL A 69 -8.42 -6.58 -15.10
CA VAL A 69 -9.34 -6.64 -13.96
C VAL A 69 -9.48 -5.24 -13.33
N GLN A 70 -8.37 -4.53 -13.09
CA GLN A 70 -8.41 -3.17 -12.55
C GLN A 70 -9.19 -2.20 -13.44
N GLU A 71 -9.03 -2.30 -14.77
CA GLU A 71 -9.72 -1.42 -15.72
C GLU A 71 -11.22 -1.73 -15.83
N ARG A 72 -11.63 -2.99 -15.74
CA ARG A 72 -12.98 -3.44 -16.15
C ARG A 72 -13.84 -3.99 -15.03
N TYR A 73 -13.28 -4.27 -13.85
CA TYR A 73 -14.04 -4.70 -12.69
C TYR A 73 -14.77 -3.50 -12.06
N GLU A 74 -16.09 -3.61 -11.95
CA GLU A 74 -16.98 -2.56 -11.45
C GLU A 74 -16.65 -2.16 -10.02
N LEU A 75 -16.31 -3.12 -9.14
CA LEU A 75 -15.92 -2.83 -7.76
C LEU A 75 -14.68 -1.92 -7.69
N VAL A 76 -13.69 -2.15 -8.55
CA VAL A 76 -12.46 -1.33 -8.61
C VAL A 76 -12.80 0.10 -8.99
N LYS A 77 -13.69 0.29 -9.99
CA LYS A 77 -14.14 1.62 -10.41
C LYS A 77 -14.86 2.35 -9.29
N GLU A 78 -15.73 1.65 -8.56
CA GLU A 78 -16.49 2.22 -7.45
C GLU A 78 -15.61 2.63 -6.29
N ARG A 79 -14.69 1.75 -5.87
CA ARG A 79 -13.73 2.05 -4.79
C ARG A 79 -12.78 3.17 -5.20
N GLY A 80 -12.30 3.18 -6.44
CA GLY A 80 -11.51 4.28 -6.97
C GLY A 80 -12.26 5.62 -7.03
N ASN A 81 -13.56 5.60 -7.35
CA ASN A 81 -14.41 6.79 -7.29
C ASN A 81 -14.60 7.28 -5.86
N ALA A 82 -14.87 6.38 -4.91
CA ALA A 82 -15.00 6.71 -3.50
C ALA A 82 -13.70 7.30 -2.94
N PHE A 83 -12.55 6.70 -3.26
CA PHE A 83 -11.23 7.19 -2.88
C PHE A 83 -10.95 8.60 -3.40
N ARG A 84 -11.20 8.87 -4.69
CA ARG A 84 -11.06 10.21 -5.27
C ARG A 84 -12.01 11.22 -4.63
N SER A 85 -13.25 10.82 -4.39
CA SER A 85 -14.25 11.69 -3.74
C SER A 85 -13.82 12.04 -2.32
N GLU A 86 -13.29 11.08 -1.57
CA GLU A 86 -12.81 11.30 -0.21
C GLU A 86 -11.57 12.19 -0.18
N GLY A 87 -10.61 11.94 -1.07
CA GLY A 87 -9.43 12.80 -1.22
C GLY A 87 -9.82 14.25 -1.52
N LYS A 88 -10.78 14.45 -2.43
CA LYS A 88 -11.32 15.79 -2.72
C LYS A 88 -12.01 16.41 -1.49
N ARG A 89 -12.83 15.65 -0.78
CA ARG A 89 -13.52 16.12 0.44
C ARG A 89 -12.52 16.58 1.50
N LEU A 90 -11.45 15.82 1.71
CA LEU A 90 -10.38 16.14 2.65
C LEU A 90 -9.60 17.38 2.22
N GLN A 91 -9.25 17.48 0.94
CA GLN A 91 -8.58 18.65 0.38
C GLN A 91 -9.42 19.92 0.51
N ASP A 92 -10.70 19.85 0.14
CA ASP A 92 -11.63 20.97 0.23
C ASP A 92 -11.81 21.41 1.70
N GLY A 93 -11.92 20.46 2.63
CA GLY A 93 -11.98 20.73 4.07
C GLY A 93 -10.71 21.40 4.61
N LEU A 94 -9.54 20.92 4.20
CA LEU A 94 -8.26 21.52 4.58
C LEU A 94 -8.14 22.95 4.03
N GLN A 95 -8.53 23.17 2.77
CA GLN A 95 -8.48 24.49 2.15
C GLN A 95 -9.43 25.49 2.84
N GLN A 96 -10.61 25.05 3.24
CA GLN A 96 -11.55 25.86 4.02
C GLN A 96 -10.98 26.20 5.40
N GLU A 97 -10.39 25.24 6.12
CA GLU A 97 -9.78 25.49 7.43
C GLU A 97 -8.56 26.41 7.32
N MET A 98 -7.75 26.29 6.27
CA MET A 98 -6.65 27.20 5.99
C MET A 98 -7.15 28.64 5.76
N ALA A 99 -8.17 28.82 4.93
CA ALA A 99 -8.75 30.15 4.66
C ALA A 99 -9.34 30.77 5.93
N LYS A 100 -10.08 29.99 6.72
CA LYS A 100 -10.63 30.42 8.01
C LYS A 100 -9.55 30.79 9.01
N SER A 101 -8.50 29.96 9.12
CA SER A 101 -7.38 30.19 10.02
C SER A 101 -6.58 31.42 9.62
N GLN A 102 -6.38 31.65 8.31
CA GLN A 102 -5.73 32.85 7.80
C GLN A 102 -6.54 34.11 8.14
N ALA A 103 -7.85 34.13 7.87
CA ALA A 103 -8.70 35.27 8.21
C ALA A 103 -8.71 35.55 9.72
N ARG A 104 -8.70 34.49 10.55
CA ARG A 104 -8.64 34.62 12.01
C ARG A 104 -7.29 35.17 12.48
N TYR A 105 -6.20 34.68 11.89
CA TYR A 105 -4.85 35.16 12.18
C TYR A 105 -4.71 36.66 11.84
N GLU A 106 -5.19 37.08 10.67
CA GLU A 106 -5.19 38.49 10.25
C GLU A 106 -6.03 39.36 11.21
N ALA A 107 -7.18 38.86 11.66
CA ALA A 107 -8.00 39.57 12.65
C ALA A 107 -7.30 39.73 14.01
N LEU A 108 -6.56 38.71 14.47
CA LEU A 108 -5.78 38.79 15.71
C LEU A 108 -4.58 39.73 15.59
N MET A 109 -3.91 39.77 14.44
CA MET A 109 -2.77 40.66 14.18
C MET A 109 -3.18 42.13 14.04
N ASN A 110 -4.37 42.40 13.51
CA ASN A 110 -4.91 43.76 13.38
C ASN A 110 -5.65 44.26 14.64
N LYS A 111 -5.75 43.42 15.67
CA LYS A 111 -6.39 43.79 16.94
C LYS A 111 -5.53 44.84 17.63
N ASP A 112 -6.18 45.90 18.13
CA ASP A 112 -5.47 46.93 18.89
C ASP A 112 -5.19 46.45 20.33
N HIS A 113 -3.92 46.22 20.63
CA HIS A 113 -3.48 45.79 21.96
C HIS A 113 -3.20 46.94 22.93
N THR A 114 -3.45 48.20 22.56
CA THR A 114 -3.18 49.39 23.40
C THR A 114 -3.86 49.32 24.78
N TYR A 115 -5.03 48.67 24.87
CA TYR A 115 -5.77 48.48 26.12
C TYR A 115 -5.92 47.01 26.51
N SER A 116 -5.20 46.09 25.87
CA SER A 116 -5.30 44.66 26.15
C SER A 116 -4.56 44.29 27.44
N THR A 117 -5.16 43.38 28.21
CA THR A 117 -4.54 42.77 29.38
C THR A 117 -3.51 41.72 28.98
N LYS A 118 -2.58 41.39 29.88
CA LYS A 118 -1.60 40.31 29.65
C LYS A 118 -2.26 38.96 29.35
N ALA A 119 -3.40 38.69 29.98
CA ALA A 119 -4.16 37.46 29.77
C ALA A 119 -4.76 37.39 28.36
N GLU A 120 -5.25 38.51 27.82
CA GLU A 120 -5.79 38.57 26.45
C GLU A 120 -4.71 38.39 25.39
N VAL A 121 -3.54 39.01 25.57
CA VAL A 121 -2.40 38.81 24.65
C VAL A 121 -1.96 37.35 24.65
N GLN A 122 -1.85 36.72 25.82
CA GLN A 122 -1.50 35.31 25.93
C GLN A 122 -2.56 34.39 25.29
N ALA A 123 -3.84 34.72 25.43
CA ALA A 123 -4.92 33.97 24.79
C ALA A 123 -4.87 34.09 23.26
N ASP A 124 -4.59 35.27 22.72
CA ASP A 124 -4.42 35.49 21.27
C ASP A 124 -3.24 34.66 20.73
N GLU A 125 -2.10 34.62 21.43
CA GLU A 125 -0.95 33.79 21.06
C GLU A 125 -1.26 32.29 21.07
N GLN A 126 -1.96 31.82 22.11
CA GLN A 126 -2.42 30.42 22.19
C GLN A 126 -3.39 30.08 21.07
N GLU A 127 -4.26 31.00 20.69
CA GLU A 127 -5.18 30.81 19.58
C GLU A 127 -4.42 30.64 18.26
N VAL A 128 -3.42 31.48 17.99
CA VAL A 128 -2.57 31.34 16.79
C VAL A 128 -1.88 29.97 16.74
N GLN A 129 -1.33 29.50 17.87
CA GLN A 129 -0.72 28.18 17.95
C GLN A 129 -1.74 27.06 17.69
N ALA A 130 -2.96 27.20 18.24
CA ALA A 130 -4.03 26.24 18.05
C ALA A 130 -4.50 26.16 16.58
N LEU A 131 -4.54 27.30 15.86
CA LEU A 131 -4.86 27.33 14.43
C LEU A 131 -3.84 26.52 13.62
N MET A 132 -2.55 26.74 13.85
CA MET A 132 -1.48 25.99 13.18
C MET A 132 -1.52 24.49 13.50
N GLY A 133 -1.70 24.15 14.77
CA GLY A 133 -1.83 22.75 15.20
C GLY A 133 -3.05 22.05 14.60
N ARG A 134 -4.16 22.78 14.40
CA ARG A 134 -5.36 22.22 13.76
C ARG A 134 -5.13 21.90 12.29
N ILE A 135 -4.49 22.80 11.53
CA ILE A 135 -4.17 22.58 10.12
C ILE A 135 -3.25 21.37 9.98
N GLN A 136 -2.16 21.31 10.74
CA GLN A 136 -1.22 20.19 10.72
C GLN A 136 -1.91 18.86 11.10
N GLY A 137 -2.74 18.88 12.16
CA GLY A 137 -3.49 17.70 12.57
C GLY A 137 -4.53 17.26 11.55
N MET A 138 -5.17 18.20 10.84
CA MET A 138 -6.13 17.88 9.77
C MET A 138 -5.42 17.25 8.57
N GLN A 139 -4.25 17.77 8.20
CA GLN A 139 -3.43 17.19 7.13
C GLN A 139 -2.99 15.77 7.48
N ALA A 140 -2.40 15.55 8.67
CA ALA A 140 -1.93 14.23 9.09
C ALA A 140 -3.06 13.19 9.14
N ARG A 141 -4.22 13.56 9.70
CA ARG A 141 -5.40 12.69 9.70
C ARG A 141 -5.92 12.39 8.30
N GLY A 142 -5.89 13.38 7.40
CA GLY A 142 -6.28 13.17 6.01
C GLY A 142 -5.36 12.19 5.29
N GLU A 143 -4.04 12.30 5.49
CA GLU A 143 -3.04 11.38 4.94
C GLU A 143 -3.24 9.95 5.49
N GLU A 144 -3.42 9.80 6.80
CA GLU A 144 -3.69 8.51 7.45
C GLU A 144 -4.99 7.88 6.93
N GLN A 145 -6.07 8.66 6.84
CA GLN A 145 -7.36 8.18 6.35
C GLN A 145 -7.28 7.70 4.90
N MET A 146 -6.54 8.42 4.04
CA MET A 146 -6.34 8.03 2.65
C MET A 146 -5.52 6.73 2.55
N ALA A 147 -4.43 6.60 3.31
CA ALA A 147 -3.62 5.39 3.35
C ALA A 147 -4.44 4.18 3.83
N GLU A 148 -5.24 4.34 4.88
CA GLU A 148 -6.10 3.28 5.40
C GLU A 148 -7.20 2.89 4.40
N MET A 149 -7.77 3.86 3.68
CA MET A 149 -8.73 3.60 2.61
C MET A 149 -8.10 2.84 1.44
N GLU A 150 -6.86 3.16 1.07
CA GLU A 150 -6.11 2.44 0.03
C GLU A 150 -5.87 0.99 0.41
N VAL A 151 -5.37 0.73 1.63
CA VAL A 151 -5.15 -0.63 2.14
C VAL A 151 -6.46 -1.44 2.12
N ARG A 152 -7.55 -0.88 2.68
CA ARG A 152 -8.85 -1.56 2.67
C ARG A 152 -9.36 -1.86 1.27
N MET A 153 -9.20 -0.92 0.34
CA MET A 153 -9.58 -1.13 -1.06
C MET A 153 -8.81 -2.30 -1.67
N LEU A 154 -7.50 -2.37 -1.46
CA LEU A 154 -6.66 -3.46 -1.96
C LEU A 154 -7.03 -4.81 -1.34
N GLU A 155 -7.27 -4.84 -0.02
CA GLU A 155 -7.71 -6.04 0.69
C GLU A 155 -9.04 -6.55 0.18
N GLU A 156 -10.03 -5.66 0.02
CA GLU A 156 -11.36 -6.02 -0.45
C GLU A 156 -11.32 -6.58 -1.89
N ILE A 157 -10.63 -5.89 -2.81
CA ILE A 157 -10.50 -6.34 -4.20
C ILE A 157 -9.77 -7.69 -4.24
N SER A 158 -8.68 -7.84 -3.50
CA SER A 158 -7.90 -9.08 -3.46
C SER A 158 -8.73 -10.23 -2.90
N LYS A 159 -9.49 -9.97 -1.83
CA LYS A 159 -10.39 -10.95 -1.23
C LYS A 159 -11.49 -11.39 -2.20
N GLU A 160 -12.15 -10.48 -2.89
CA GLU A 160 -13.20 -10.83 -3.87
C GLU A 160 -12.63 -11.67 -5.02
N ILE A 161 -11.44 -11.34 -5.51
CA ILE A 161 -10.75 -12.12 -6.54
C ILE A 161 -10.40 -13.51 -6.02
N MET A 162 -9.79 -13.62 -4.83
CA MET A 162 -9.42 -14.91 -4.24
C MET A 162 -10.65 -15.78 -3.96
N ASP A 163 -11.71 -15.22 -3.38
CA ASP A 163 -12.93 -15.94 -3.06
C ASP A 163 -13.61 -16.44 -4.35
N TYR A 164 -13.63 -15.63 -5.40
CA TYR A 164 -14.14 -16.03 -6.71
C TYR A 164 -13.29 -17.14 -7.33
N LEU A 165 -11.96 -16.98 -7.40
CA LEU A 165 -11.07 -17.97 -7.99
C LEU A 165 -11.11 -19.30 -7.22
N THR A 166 -11.24 -19.25 -5.90
CA THR A 166 -11.41 -20.44 -5.05
C THR A 166 -12.69 -21.19 -5.42
N GLU A 167 -13.81 -20.48 -5.58
CA GLU A 167 -15.09 -21.08 -5.98
C GLU A 167 -15.03 -21.63 -7.42
N TYR A 168 -14.56 -20.80 -8.35
CA TYR A 168 -14.36 -21.16 -9.74
C TYR A 168 -13.55 -22.46 -9.90
N ASN A 169 -12.48 -22.59 -9.11
CA ASN A 169 -11.56 -23.69 -9.25
C ASN A 169 -12.09 -25.02 -8.71
N ARG A 170 -13.16 -25.02 -7.91
CA ARG A 170 -13.86 -26.26 -7.51
C ARG A 170 -14.35 -27.07 -8.70
N THR A 171 -14.71 -26.40 -9.79
CA THR A 171 -15.14 -27.03 -11.04
C THR A 171 -14.07 -26.99 -12.12
N GLY A 172 -13.28 -25.92 -12.17
CA GLY A 172 -12.21 -25.75 -13.16
C GLY A 172 -11.04 -26.72 -13.01
N GLN A 173 -10.77 -27.20 -11.78
CA GLN A 173 -9.69 -28.14 -11.45
C GLN A 173 -8.31 -27.70 -11.96
N HIS A 174 -8.00 -26.41 -11.91
CA HIS A 174 -6.67 -25.88 -12.21
C HIS A 174 -5.76 -26.12 -11.02
N ASP A 175 -4.55 -26.58 -11.27
CA ASP A 175 -3.53 -26.71 -10.23
C ASP A 175 -2.93 -25.34 -9.88
N PHE A 176 -2.84 -24.44 -10.88
CA PHE A 176 -2.32 -23.09 -10.71
C PHE A 176 -3.13 -22.05 -11.50
N ILE A 177 -3.43 -20.93 -10.85
CA ILE A 177 -3.96 -19.73 -11.50
C ILE A 177 -3.07 -18.55 -11.14
N PHE A 178 -2.42 -17.96 -12.13
CA PHE A 178 -1.50 -16.84 -11.93
C PHE A 178 -2.15 -15.49 -12.24
N SER A 179 -1.86 -14.49 -11.40
CA SER A 179 -2.10 -13.09 -11.75
C SER A 179 -0.92 -12.56 -12.55
N VAL A 180 -1.20 -12.02 -13.74
CA VAL A 180 -0.22 -11.35 -14.59
C VAL A 180 -0.41 -9.85 -14.47
N GLN A 181 0.64 -9.15 -14.12
CA GLN A 181 0.68 -7.70 -13.99
C GLN A 181 1.79 -7.14 -14.88
N SER A 182 1.61 -5.92 -15.39
CA SER A 182 2.68 -5.24 -16.12
C SER A 182 3.94 -5.10 -15.25
N GLY A 183 5.09 -5.46 -15.80
CA GLY A 183 6.36 -5.48 -15.05
C GLY A 183 6.55 -6.69 -14.12
N GLY A 184 5.61 -7.66 -14.16
CA GLY A 184 5.74 -8.94 -13.45
C GLY A 184 6.68 -9.94 -14.15
N GLN A 185 6.77 -11.14 -13.56
CA GLN A 185 7.70 -12.19 -14.02
C GLN A 185 7.19 -12.99 -15.23
N ILE A 186 5.91 -12.86 -15.58
CA ILE A 186 5.26 -13.58 -16.67
C ILE A 186 5.16 -12.65 -17.88
N TRP A 187 5.95 -12.91 -18.90
CA TRP A 187 6.04 -12.08 -20.11
C TRP A 187 5.14 -12.57 -21.25
N VAL A 188 5.02 -13.88 -21.40
CA VAL A 188 4.27 -14.53 -22.47
C VAL A 188 3.56 -15.75 -21.90
N GLY A 189 2.30 -15.95 -22.29
CA GLY A 189 1.52 -17.13 -21.97
C GLY A 189 0.72 -17.58 -23.18
N ASN A 190 0.35 -18.86 -23.25
CA ASN A 190 -0.55 -19.34 -24.28
C ASN A 190 -1.94 -18.67 -24.10
N PRO A 191 -2.47 -17.93 -25.09
CA PRO A 191 -3.77 -17.26 -24.99
C PRO A 191 -4.94 -18.20 -24.65
N ALA A 192 -4.82 -19.50 -24.94
CA ALA A 192 -5.83 -20.49 -24.56
C ALA A 192 -5.94 -20.70 -23.03
N LEU A 193 -4.96 -20.24 -22.26
CA LEU A 193 -4.94 -20.32 -20.79
C LEU A 193 -5.38 -19.01 -20.12
N ASP A 194 -5.76 -18.01 -20.91
CA ASP A 194 -6.21 -16.70 -20.43
C ASP A 194 -7.66 -16.77 -19.93
N LEU A 195 -7.84 -16.63 -18.61
CA LEU A 195 -9.13 -16.58 -17.95
C LEU A 195 -9.68 -15.15 -17.82
N THR A 196 -8.93 -14.13 -18.25
CA THR A 196 -9.28 -12.70 -18.05
C THR A 196 -10.71 -12.36 -18.45
N PRO A 197 -11.21 -12.73 -19.65
CA PRO A 197 -12.57 -12.38 -20.05
C PRO A 197 -13.63 -12.98 -19.12
N ARG A 198 -13.42 -14.22 -18.69
CA ARG A 198 -14.34 -14.96 -17.81
C ARG A 198 -14.30 -14.42 -16.38
N VAL A 199 -13.09 -14.23 -15.84
CA VAL A 199 -12.87 -13.65 -14.50
C VAL A 199 -13.58 -12.30 -14.38
N ILE A 200 -13.41 -11.42 -15.36
CA ILE A 200 -14.06 -10.09 -15.34
C ILE A 200 -15.59 -10.21 -15.41
N ALA A 201 -16.11 -11.07 -16.30
CA ALA A 201 -17.55 -11.25 -16.44
C ALA A 201 -18.20 -11.78 -15.15
N ASP A 202 -17.61 -12.82 -14.56
CA ASP A 202 -18.14 -13.49 -13.38
C ASP A 202 -17.99 -12.62 -12.12
N LEU A 203 -16.87 -11.89 -11.96
CA LEU A 203 -16.69 -10.92 -10.88
C LEU A 203 -17.73 -9.79 -10.96
N ASN A 204 -17.94 -9.21 -12.15
CA ASN A 204 -18.97 -8.18 -12.35
C ASN A 204 -20.38 -8.73 -12.11
N ALA A 205 -20.66 -9.97 -12.50
CA ALA A 205 -21.94 -10.61 -12.21
C ALA A 205 -22.16 -10.80 -10.69
N ARG A 206 -21.15 -11.33 -9.98
CA ARG A 206 -21.18 -11.52 -8.53
C ARG A 206 -21.34 -10.20 -7.79
N HIS A 207 -20.60 -9.16 -8.17
CA HIS A 207 -20.71 -7.83 -7.58
C HIS A 207 -22.12 -7.24 -7.74
N ARG A 208 -22.69 -7.30 -8.95
CA ARG A 208 -24.07 -6.83 -9.21
C ARG A 208 -25.13 -7.63 -8.47
N ALA A 209 -24.93 -8.95 -8.33
CA ALA A 209 -25.81 -9.80 -7.54
C ALA A 209 -25.76 -9.43 -6.04
N ASN A 210 -24.56 -9.22 -5.49
CA ASN A 210 -24.38 -8.79 -4.09
C ASN A 210 -24.95 -7.41 -3.80
N LYS A 211 -25.01 -6.54 -4.82
CA LYS A 211 -25.62 -5.20 -4.72
C LYS A 211 -27.13 -5.18 -4.74
N THR A 212 -27.77 -6.18 -5.33
CA THR A 212 -29.22 -6.26 -5.37
C THR A 212 -29.65 -6.96 -4.10
N PRO A 213 -30.29 -6.29 -3.12
CA PRO A 213 -30.80 -6.98 -1.94
C PRO A 213 -31.78 -8.03 -2.48
N ALA A 214 -31.52 -9.30 -2.16
CA ALA A 214 -32.32 -10.44 -2.59
C ALA A 214 -33.79 -10.05 -2.55
N ALA A 215 -34.40 -9.94 -3.73
CA ALA A 215 -35.81 -9.64 -3.87
C ALA A 215 -36.55 -10.65 -3.00
N LYS A 216 -37.22 -10.16 -1.95
CA LYS A 216 -38.11 -10.96 -1.11
C LYS A 216 -39.04 -11.72 -2.04
N THR A 217 -38.85 -13.03 -2.13
CA THR A 217 -39.78 -13.93 -2.80
C THR A 217 -41.14 -13.83 -2.09
N PRO A 218 -42.26 -13.66 -2.81
CA PRO A 218 -43.60 -13.56 -2.23
C PRO A 218 -44.04 -14.84 -1.51
#